data_AF-K6U1X6-F1
#
_entry.id   AF-K6U1X6-F1
#
_cell.length_a   1.000
_cell.length_b   1.000
_cell.length_c   1.000
_cell.angle_alpha   90.00
_cell.angle_beta   90.00
_cell.angle_gamma   90.00
#
_symmetry.space_group_name_H-M   'P 1'
#
loop_
_entity.id
_entity.type
_entity.pdbx_description
1 polymer ?
#
loop_
_entity_poly.entity_id
_entity_poly.type
_entity_poly.pdbx_seq_one_letter_code
_entity_poly.pdbx_strand_id
1 'polypeptide(L)'
;MLFFIVTGIGASSAVDKSYSIPSIDMDLFIKDDGTLHVKETLHYSFSGTSNEVYRNILIKDQTKLENLKISTPGVYSNYTVNDKANSKYITIDLYSNPSKTIPISGRNVDISIEYDFLNVVKFYNDLAQLHYDIMDEGLAAGVGQVNTRIHLASSEGVKYVFNSQDNTLNSTWNGNTLEVTTKNIIPSSLELIMVIPKSQFMENPPNVVKVNQDILPEIEKMQKDYQNLVNYKTTAYYLVAILMGFACFIPLIIYLIYGREPKIDYNAEYERDLPTDDPPAIVNAISGKLWGKEVGEPDMDGFRATIMDLIHRGYLVMENIPSESGKINSQSISFRINDDKDISKLKTFESDIINFFSYFEEEDGLIYLNEIKKNLNSVIIMSGNTESLKDDEFVTFRDVYGKWKNDLINEFLDEEAMSGVFQKRGDKYLKIFAVITLITGIIGLFASAVDPLPAARYVSYSSFILLLVGLASFIMPQKIAGQWTTYGEEYDARWHNFAKYIQDFSLIKDQPPESIETWDKYLVYASALGIANKVRKSMEMVLPPEEAGGKVYQFHYSGGYCELSKSLDEGIADNKKRNSLLR
;
A
#
# COMPACT_ATOMS: atom_id res chain seq x y z
N MET A 1 -17.48 8.55 -4.14
CA MET A 1 -16.33 9.07 -3.39
C MET A 1 -16.74 9.14 -1.92
N LEU A 2 -16.66 8.01 -1.20
CA LEU A 2 -16.94 7.96 0.24
C LEU A 2 -15.65 8.35 0.97
N PHE A 3 -15.65 9.49 1.64
CA PHE A 3 -14.55 9.92 2.50
C PHE A 3 -14.46 8.97 3.70
N PHE A 4 -13.38 8.18 3.75
CA PHE A 4 -12.96 7.50 4.96
C PHE A 4 -12.46 8.57 5.95
N ILE A 5 -13.28 8.87 6.96
CA ILE A 5 -12.84 9.64 8.12
C ILE A 5 -11.98 8.69 8.96
N VAL A 6 -10.67 8.84 8.86
CA VAL A 6 -9.71 8.28 9.82
C VAL A 6 -9.95 9.01 11.14
N THR A 7 -10.82 8.46 11.99
CA THR A 7 -10.89 8.89 13.39
C THR A 7 -9.60 8.44 14.06
N GLY A 8 -8.69 9.39 14.25
CA GLY A 8 -7.49 9.19 15.05
C GLY A 8 -7.88 8.59 16.38
N ILE A 9 -7.30 7.44 16.70
CA ILE A 9 -7.34 6.86 18.04
C ILE A 9 -6.69 7.90 18.93
N GLY A 10 -7.53 8.63 19.67
CA GLY A 10 -7.06 9.52 20.72
C GLY A 10 -6.34 8.67 21.75
N ALA A 11 -5.01 8.77 21.76
CA ALA A 11 -4.24 8.33 22.91
C ALA A 11 -4.77 9.12 24.11
N SER A 12 -5.56 8.45 24.94
CA SER A 12 -5.97 9.00 26.23
C SER A 12 -4.68 9.29 26.98
N SER A 13 -4.44 10.57 27.25
CA SER A 13 -3.33 11.08 28.04
C SER A 13 -3.25 10.31 29.35
N ALA A 14 -2.27 9.42 29.46
CA ALA A 14 -1.93 8.77 30.72
C ALA A 14 -1.51 9.87 31.70
N VAL A 15 -2.33 10.10 32.73
CA VAL A 15 -1.86 10.75 33.96
C VAL A 15 -0.63 9.95 34.40
N ASP A 16 0.51 10.63 34.52
CA ASP A 16 1.81 10.03 34.85
C ASP A 16 1.74 9.41 36.26
N LYS A 17 1.29 8.16 36.34
CA LYS A 17 1.18 7.41 37.59
C LYS A 17 2.54 6.82 37.88
N SER A 18 3.08 7.13 39.05
CA SER A 18 4.36 6.60 39.55
C SER A 18 4.27 5.14 40.04
N TYR A 19 3.26 4.38 39.59
CA TYR A 19 3.11 2.96 39.88
C TYR A 19 2.45 2.18 38.74
N SER A 20 2.70 0.88 38.73
CA SER A 20 2.01 -0.11 37.88
C SER A 20 1.43 -1.23 38.76
N ILE A 21 0.49 -1.99 38.22
CA ILE A 21 -0.09 -3.19 38.86
C ILE A 21 0.29 -4.41 38.02
N PRO A 22 1.45 -5.06 38.29
CA PRO A 22 1.86 -6.25 37.55
C PRO A 22 0.84 -7.39 37.62
N SER A 23 0.24 -7.62 38.78
CA SER A 23 -0.76 -8.68 38.94
C SER A 23 -1.77 -8.42 40.05
N ILE A 24 -2.91 -9.10 39.95
CA ILE A 24 -3.93 -9.19 41.00
C ILE A 24 -4.29 -10.66 41.19
N ASP A 25 -4.29 -11.09 42.45
CA ASP A 25 -4.82 -12.38 42.86
C ASP A 25 -6.16 -12.18 43.57
N MET A 26 -7.21 -12.86 43.10
CA MET A 26 -8.55 -12.81 43.69
C MET A 26 -9.02 -14.20 44.11
N ASP A 27 -9.44 -14.31 45.36
CA ASP A 27 -10.08 -15.50 45.89
C ASP A 27 -11.54 -15.20 46.22
N LEU A 28 -12.44 -15.93 45.58
CA LEU A 28 -13.89 -15.78 45.66
C LEU A 28 -14.47 -17.04 46.33
N PHE A 29 -14.93 -16.92 47.57
CA PHE A 29 -15.50 -18.04 48.32
C PHE A 29 -17.02 -17.92 48.38
N ILE A 30 -17.71 -18.84 47.73
CA ILE A 30 -19.17 -18.90 47.72
C ILE A 30 -19.61 -19.74 48.91
N LYS A 31 -20.24 -19.10 49.91
CA LYS A 31 -20.72 -19.76 51.13
C LYS A 31 -22.12 -20.34 50.93
N ASP A 32 -22.45 -21.34 51.75
CA ASP A 32 -23.73 -22.04 51.72
C ASP A 32 -24.93 -21.16 52.10
N ASP A 33 -24.70 -20.09 52.86
CA ASP A 33 -25.67 -19.06 53.23
C ASP A 33 -25.95 -18.02 52.11
N GLY A 34 -25.25 -18.12 50.97
CA GLY A 34 -25.38 -17.22 49.83
C GLY A 34 -24.39 -16.04 49.81
N THR A 35 -23.57 -15.90 50.86
CA THR A 35 -22.54 -14.85 50.94
C THR A 35 -21.38 -15.17 49.99
N LEU A 36 -20.91 -14.16 49.25
CA LEU A 36 -19.64 -14.23 48.53
C LEU A 36 -18.57 -13.51 49.34
N HIS A 37 -17.63 -14.26 49.90
CA HIS A 37 -16.45 -13.68 50.54
C HIS A 37 -15.37 -13.44 49.48
N VAL A 38 -14.95 -12.19 49.34
CA VAL A 38 -13.97 -11.76 48.35
C VAL A 38 -12.69 -11.37 49.03
N LYS A 39 -11.56 -11.87 48.50
CA LYS A 39 -10.22 -11.45 48.87
C LYS A 39 -9.46 -11.06 47.62
N GLU A 40 -9.13 -9.78 47.51
CA GLU A 40 -8.28 -9.24 46.45
C GLU A 40 -6.89 -8.98 47.02
N THR A 41 -5.84 -9.40 46.33
CA THR A 41 -4.45 -9.01 46.62
C THR A 41 -3.87 -8.35 45.39
N LEU A 42 -3.68 -7.03 45.49
CA LEU A 42 -3.17 -6.20 44.43
C LEU A 42 -1.67 -6.01 44.63
N HIS A 43 -0.88 -6.43 43.64
CA HIS A 43 0.58 -6.29 43.67
C HIS A 43 0.95 -4.99 42.96
N TYR A 44 1.43 -3.99 43.69
CA TYR A 44 1.86 -2.70 43.14
C TYR A 44 3.37 -2.64 43.00
N SER A 45 3.84 -1.99 41.94
CA SER A 45 5.26 -1.64 41.73
C SER A 45 5.39 -0.13 41.53
N PHE A 46 5.95 0.57 42.53
CA PHE A 46 6.13 2.03 42.52
C PHE A 46 7.50 2.40 41.95
N SER A 47 7.52 3.25 40.92
CA SER A 47 8.73 3.76 40.26
C SER A 47 9.22 5.12 40.81
N GLY A 48 8.37 5.83 41.57
CA GLY A 48 8.68 7.12 42.18
C GLY A 48 8.08 7.27 43.58
N THR A 49 8.11 8.48 44.12
CA THR A 49 7.46 8.79 45.39
C THR A 49 5.98 9.02 45.15
N SER A 50 5.15 8.13 45.71
CA SER A 50 3.69 8.27 45.77
C SER A 50 3.19 7.52 46.99
N ASN A 51 2.14 8.03 47.60
CA ASN A 51 1.52 7.42 48.76
C ASN A 51 0.06 7.05 48.53
N GLU A 52 -0.57 7.44 47.43
CA GLU A 52 -2.03 7.30 47.30
C GLU A 52 -2.42 6.33 46.18
N VAL A 53 -3.23 5.34 46.52
CA VAL A 53 -3.86 4.42 45.56
C VAL A 53 -5.36 4.37 45.77
N TYR A 54 -6.08 4.03 44.70
CA TYR A 54 -7.54 4.03 44.67
C TYR A 54 -8.09 2.68 44.22
N ARG A 55 -9.15 2.23 44.89
CA ARG A 55 -9.97 1.09 44.48
C ARG A 55 -11.44 1.50 44.55
N ASN A 56 -12.13 1.45 43.42
CA ASN A 56 -13.57 1.61 43.38
C ASN A 56 -14.21 0.22 43.25
N ILE A 57 -15.00 -0.18 44.24
CA ILE A 57 -15.74 -1.45 44.21
C ILE A 57 -17.17 -1.14 43.80
N LEU A 58 -17.59 -1.63 42.63
CA LEU A 58 -18.96 -1.44 42.14
C LEU A 58 -19.96 -2.31 42.92
N ILE A 59 -21.12 -1.74 43.24
CA ILE A 59 -22.23 -2.43 43.90
C ILE A 59 -23.43 -2.41 42.94
N LYS A 60 -23.77 -3.59 42.39
CA LYS A 60 -24.87 -3.77 41.44
C LYS A 60 -26.14 -4.29 42.12
N ASP A 61 -27.30 -3.92 41.59
CA ASP A 61 -28.62 -4.43 42.00
C ASP A 61 -28.91 -4.26 43.51
N GLN A 62 -29.34 -5.34 44.19
CA GLN A 62 -29.67 -5.40 45.63
C GLN A 62 -28.48 -5.87 46.49
N THR A 63 -27.28 -5.90 45.91
CA THR A 63 -26.06 -6.36 46.56
C THR A 63 -25.67 -5.43 47.69
N LYS A 64 -25.19 -5.98 48.81
CA LYS A 64 -24.63 -5.21 49.92
C LYS A 64 -23.19 -5.63 50.17
N LEU A 65 -22.31 -4.67 50.40
CA LEU A 65 -20.92 -4.92 50.79
C LEU A 65 -20.75 -4.68 52.29
N GLU A 66 -20.34 -5.72 53.00
CA GLU A 66 -20.08 -5.70 54.45
C GLU A 66 -18.67 -6.22 54.77
N ASN A 67 -18.26 -6.09 56.03
CA ASN A 67 -17.01 -6.66 56.56
C ASN A 67 -15.72 -6.25 55.82
N LEU A 68 -15.69 -5.05 55.22
CA LEU A 68 -14.51 -4.52 54.53
C LEU A 68 -13.30 -4.42 55.47
N LYS A 69 -12.21 -5.09 55.10
CA LYS A 69 -10.91 -5.08 55.77
C LYS A 69 -9.83 -4.82 54.74
N ILE A 70 -8.87 -3.97 55.11
CA ILE A 70 -7.73 -3.64 54.27
C ILE A 70 -6.46 -3.93 55.06
N SER A 71 -5.55 -4.69 54.46
CA SER A 71 -4.25 -5.02 55.00
C SER A 71 -3.15 -4.64 54.01
N THR A 72 -2.05 -4.10 54.52
CA THR A 72 -0.92 -3.62 53.72
C THR A 72 0.39 -4.23 54.26
N PRO A 73 0.64 -5.53 54.03
CA PRO A 73 1.80 -6.22 54.59
C PRO A 73 3.12 -5.51 54.23
N GLY A 74 3.97 -5.27 55.23
CA GLY A 74 5.30 -4.69 55.04
C GLY A 74 5.34 -3.17 54.85
N VAL A 75 4.21 -2.48 54.91
CA VAL A 75 4.09 -1.01 54.96
C VAL A 75 3.04 -0.59 55.98
N TYR A 76 2.89 0.72 56.20
CA TYR A 76 1.85 1.28 57.07
C TYR A 76 0.84 2.03 56.22
N SER A 77 -0.46 1.92 56.55
CA SER A 77 -1.48 2.63 55.79
C SER A 77 -2.56 3.30 56.64
N ASN A 78 -3.19 4.32 56.05
CA ASN A 78 -4.53 4.79 56.39
C ASN A 78 -5.43 4.54 55.20
N TYR A 79 -6.72 4.41 55.43
CA TYR A 79 -7.68 4.36 54.34
C TYR A 79 -8.93 5.14 54.69
N THR A 80 -9.55 5.71 53.66
CA THR A 80 -10.85 6.35 53.74
C THR A 80 -11.80 5.63 52.79
N VAL A 81 -13.04 5.42 53.24
CA VAL A 81 -14.09 4.78 52.46
C VAL A 81 -15.19 5.80 52.24
N ASN A 82 -15.46 6.11 50.98
CA ASN A 82 -16.54 7.00 50.58
C ASN A 82 -17.65 6.18 49.94
N ASP A 83 -18.77 6.06 50.64
CA ASP A 83 -19.97 5.40 50.15
C ASP A 83 -20.65 6.26 49.09
N LYS A 84 -20.85 5.70 47.90
CA LYS A 84 -21.68 6.27 46.83
C LYS A 84 -22.88 5.36 46.58
N ALA A 85 -23.87 5.87 45.85
CA ALA A 85 -25.12 5.15 45.60
C ALA A 85 -24.91 3.71 45.09
N ASN A 86 -23.97 3.49 44.17
CA ASN A 86 -23.72 2.19 43.51
C ASN A 86 -22.25 1.76 43.57
N SER A 87 -21.46 2.30 44.51
CA SER A 87 -20.05 1.93 44.64
C SER A 87 -19.46 2.33 45.99
N LYS A 88 -18.38 1.67 46.40
CA LYS A 88 -17.52 2.10 47.51
C LYS A 88 -16.18 2.56 46.95
N TYR A 89 -15.89 3.85 47.13
CA TYR A 89 -14.62 4.43 46.70
C TYR A 89 -13.63 4.41 47.86
N ILE A 90 -12.55 3.66 47.71
CA ILE A 90 -11.52 3.46 48.72
C ILE A 90 -10.27 4.21 48.30
N THR A 91 -9.81 5.11 49.16
CA THR A 91 -8.49 5.74 49.05
C THR A 91 -7.58 5.15 50.11
N ILE A 92 -6.40 4.69 49.71
CA ILE A 92 -5.40 4.08 50.61
C ILE A 92 -4.12 4.89 50.54
N ASP A 93 -3.74 5.48 51.68
CA ASP A 93 -2.50 6.21 51.87
C ASP A 93 -1.42 5.28 52.45
N LEU A 94 -0.26 5.20 51.80
CA LEU A 94 0.83 4.26 52.07
C LEU A 94 2.07 4.99 52.58
N TYR A 95 2.65 4.46 53.66
CA TYR A 95 3.79 5.06 54.36
C TYR A 95 4.86 4.01 54.68
N SER A 96 6.12 4.46 54.68
CA SER A 96 7.28 3.62 55.00
C SER A 96 7.56 3.52 56.50
N ASN A 97 6.98 4.39 57.33
CA ASN A 97 7.26 4.48 58.77
C ASN A 97 5.98 4.35 59.65
N PRO A 98 6.09 3.84 60.89
CA PRO A 98 4.96 3.67 61.80
C PRO A 98 4.20 4.96 62.11
N SER A 99 4.90 6.10 62.13
CA SER A 99 4.31 7.41 62.38
C SER A 99 3.48 7.94 61.20
N LYS A 100 3.47 7.24 60.05
CA LYS A 100 2.69 7.57 58.85
C LYS A 100 2.95 8.98 58.32
N THR A 101 4.23 9.34 58.20
CA THR A 101 4.65 10.68 57.73
C THR A 101 5.53 10.63 56.49
N ILE A 102 6.17 9.51 56.21
CA ILE A 102 7.08 9.35 55.07
C ILE A 102 6.38 8.50 54.01
N PRO A 103 6.09 9.04 52.82
CA PRO A 103 5.49 8.28 51.73
C PRO A 103 6.39 7.12 51.31
N ILE A 104 5.81 6.10 50.67
CA ILE A 104 6.61 5.06 50.03
C ILE A 104 7.28 5.61 48.76
N SER A 105 8.43 5.04 48.39
CA SER A 105 9.16 5.42 47.20
C SER A 105 9.92 4.21 46.65
N GLY A 106 9.84 3.99 45.34
CA GLY A 106 10.69 3.03 44.63
C GLY A 106 10.65 1.59 45.15
N ARG A 107 9.45 1.01 45.37
CA ARG A 107 9.32 -0.35 45.94
C ARG A 107 8.03 -1.06 45.53
N ASN A 108 8.01 -2.37 45.74
CA ASN A 108 6.80 -3.18 45.60
C ASN A 108 6.00 -3.19 46.91
N VAL A 109 4.67 -3.17 46.80
CA VAL A 109 3.74 -3.21 47.92
C VAL A 109 2.54 -4.07 47.55
N ASP A 110 2.17 -4.98 48.45
CA ASP A 110 0.95 -5.77 48.33
C ASP A 110 -0.15 -5.13 49.16
N ILE A 111 -1.35 -5.03 48.58
CA ILE A 111 -2.54 -4.53 49.26
C ILE A 111 -3.60 -5.60 49.19
N SER A 112 -3.99 -6.12 50.35
CA SER A 112 -5.07 -7.09 50.47
C SER A 112 -6.36 -6.40 50.91
N ILE A 113 -7.43 -6.57 50.14
CA ILE A 113 -8.76 -6.04 50.40
C ILE A 113 -9.71 -7.24 50.54
N GLU A 114 -10.29 -7.41 51.72
CA GLU A 114 -11.22 -8.50 52.02
C GLU A 114 -12.60 -7.91 52.36
N TYR A 115 -13.67 -8.48 51.81
CA TYR A 115 -15.04 -8.03 52.07
C TYR A 115 -16.05 -9.14 51.77
N ASP A 116 -17.28 -8.97 52.28
CA ASP A 116 -18.39 -9.87 52.01
C ASP A 116 -19.43 -9.17 51.14
N PHE A 117 -19.82 -9.82 50.04
CA PHE A 117 -20.99 -9.46 49.26
C PHE A 117 -22.18 -10.32 49.68
N LEU A 118 -23.23 -9.65 50.18
CA LEU A 118 -24.55 -10.24 50.43
C LEU A 118 -25.46 -9.95 49.24
N ASN A 119 -26.43 -10.83 49.00
CA ASN A 119 -27.44 -10.69 47.95
C ASN A 119 -26.84 -10.63 46.52
N VAL A 120 -25.62 -11.13 46.33
CA VAL A 120 -24.99 -11.20 45.00
C VAL A 120 -25.42 -12.46 44.23
N VAL A 121 -25.77 -13.52 44.96
CA VAL A 121 -26.32 -14.74 44.37
C VAL A 121 -27.83 -14.58 44.18
N LYS A 122 -28.30 -14.76 42.94
CA LYS A 122 -29.73 -14.83 42.60
C LYS A 122 -30.20 -16.27 42.71
N PHE A 123 -31.22 -16.51 43.52
CA PHE A 123 -31.82 -17.82 43.75
C PHE A 123 -33.09 -17.94 42.91
N TYR A 124 -33.00 -18.64 41.79
CA TYR A 124 -34.12 -18.99 40.93
C TYR A 124 -34.83 -20.25 41.43
N ASN A 125 -35.93 -20.60 40.79
CA ASN A 125 -36.69 -21.81 41.14
C ASN A 125 -35.84 -23.06 40.88
N ASP A 126 -35.13 -23.09 39.76
CA ASP A 126 -34.36 -24.20 39.21
C ASP A 126 -32.86 -24.18 39.55
N LEU A 127 -32.25 -23.00 39.78
CA LEU A 127 -30.81 -22.86 40.02
C LEU A 127 -30.43 -21.65 40.90
N ALA A 128 -29.17 -21.59 41.32
CA ALA A 128 -28.55 -20.38 41.85
C ALA A 128 -27.60 -19.77 40.81
N GLN A 129 -27.63 -18.45 40.63
CA GLN A 129 -26.79 -17.73 39.70
C GLN A 129 -25.88 -16.75 40.43
N LEU A 130 -24.58 -16.82 40.14
CA LEU A 130 -23.63 -15.76 40.44
C LEU A 130 -23.32 -14.99 39.15
N HIS A 131 -23.54 -13.68 39.16
CA HIS A 131 -23.11 -12.77 38.10
C HIS A 131 -22.09 -11.80 38.71
N TYR A 132 -20.83 -11.92 38.32
CA TYR A 132 -19.73 -11.22 38.97
C TYR A 132 -18.75 -10.66 37.95
N ASP A 133 -18.34 -9.41 38.11
CA ASP A 133 -17.30 -8.79 37.29
C ASP A 133 -15.95 -9.17 37.88
N ILE A 134 -15.26 -10.12 37.25
CA ILE A 134 -13.89 -10.50 37.64
C ILE A 134 -12.97 -9.29 37.46
N MET A 135 -13.16 -8.54 36.37
CA MET A 135 -12.44 -7.30 36.13
C MET A 135 -13.47 -6.22 35.83
N ASP A 136 -13.46 -5.15 36.62
CA ASP A 136 -14.31 -3.98 36.45
C ASP A 136 -13.48 -2.73 36.08
N GLU A 137 -14.16 -1.65 35.66
CA GLU A 137 -13.53 -0.34 35.43
C GLU A 137 -13.12 0.35 36.75
N GLY A 138 -13.18 -0.37 37.88
CA GLY A 138 -12.94 0.14 39.23
C GLY A 138 -11.46 0.36 39.58
N LEU A 139 -10.55 -0.07 38.71
CA LEU A 139 -9.10 0.14 38.83
C LEU A 139 -8.64 1.30 37.97
N ALA A 140 -7.89 2.21 38.58
CA ALA A 140 -7.43 3.41 37.89
C ALA A 140 -6.31 3.12 36.86
N ALA A 141 -5.58 2.01 36.97
CA ALA A 141 -4.45 1.65 36.11
C ALA A 141 -4.70 0.30 35.42
N GLY A 142 -4.13 0.10 34.22
CA GLY A 142 -4.15 -1.20 33.54
C GLY A 142 -3.39 -2.26 34.33
N VAL A 143 -3.82 -3.52 34.22
CA VAL A 143 -3.30 -4.64 35.01
C VAL A 143 -2.59 -5.65 34.11
N GLY A 144 -1.40 -6.07 34.52
CA GLY A 144 -0.58 -7.02 33.76
C GLY A 144 -1.17 -8.43 33.70
N GLN A 145 -1.62 -8.97 34.83
CA GLN A 145 -2.22 -10.31 34.93
C GLN A 145 -3.25 -10.37 36.06
N VAL A 146 -4.38 -11.06 35.83
CA VAL A 146 -5.36 -11.34 36.88
C VAL A 146 -5.50 -12.85 37.04
N ASN A 147 -5.34 -13.32 38.28
CA ASN A 147 -5.57 -14.69 38.66
C ASN A 147 -6.79 -14.74 39.58
N THR A 148 -7.82 -15.48 39.23
CA THR A 148 -9.03 -15.61 40.03
C THR A 148 -9.27 -17.07 40.39
N ARG A 149 -9.53 -17.33 41.67
CA ARG A 149 -9.84 -18.64 42.21
C ARG A 149 -11.23 -18.58 42.81
N ILE A 150 -12.18 -19.29 42.19
CA ILE A 150 -13.56 -19.36 42.67
C ILE A 150 -13.76 -20.68 43.39
N HIS A 151 -13.94 -20.62 44.69
CA HIS A 151 -14.07 -21.75 45.59
C HIS A 151 -15.55 -22.08 45.81
N LEU A 152 -15.94 -23.30 45.45
CA LEU A 152 -17.30 -23.82 45.57
C LEU A 152 -17.35 -25.03 46.52
N ALA A 153 -18.55 -25.40 46.95
CA ALA A 153 -18.75 -26.63 47.73
C ALA A 153 -18.49 -27.89 46.89
N SER A 154 -18.83 -27.84 45.59
CA SER A 154 -18.55 -28.90 44.61
C SER A 154 -18.42 -28.31 43.20
N SER A 155 -17.57 -28.89 42.35
CA SER A 155 -17.55 -28.56 40.91
C SER A 155 -18.68 -29.24 40.13
N GLU A 156 -19.35 -30.24 40.73
CA GLU A 156 -20.37 -31.04 40.05
C GLU A 156 -21.63 -30.22 39.74
N GLY A 157 -22.09 -30.29 38.49
CA GLY A 157 -23.29 -29.59 38.02
C GLY A 157 -23.15 -28.08 37.85
N VAL A 158 -21.99 -27.50 38.18
CA VAL A 158 -21.71 -26.07 37.98
C VAL A 158 -21.45 -25.82 36.49
N LYS A 159 -22.18 -24.87 35.91
CA LYS A 159 -21.95 -24.37 34.55
C LYS A 159 -21.52 -22.91 34.63
N TYR A 160 -20.60 -22.46 33.78
CA TYR A 160 -20.20 -21.05 33.75
C TYR A 160 -19.92 -20.58 32.32
N VAL A 161 -20.01 -19.28 32.12
CA VAL A 161 -19.62 -18.59 30.89
C VAL A 161 -18.95 -17.27 31.25
N PHE A 162 -17.90 -16.91 30.51
CA PHE A 162 -17.30 -15.59 30.57
C PHE A 162 -17.84 -14.75 29.42
N ASN A 163 -18.31 -13.54 29.72
CA ASN A 163 -18.65 -12.55 28.72
C ASN A 163 -17.42 -11.66 28.48
N SER A 164 -16.52 -12.11 27.60
CA SER A 164 -15.30 -11.37 27.25
C SER A 164 -14.82 -11.69 25.83
N GLN A 165 -14.14 -10.73 25.21
CA GLN A 165 -13.43 -10.87 23.93
C GLN A 165 -11.92 -11.15 24.13
N ASP A 166 -11.48 -11.43 25.36
CA ASP A 166 -10.06 -11.60 25.69
C ASP A 166 -9.52 -12.99 25.32
N ASN A 167 -8.55 -13.00 24.40
CA ASN A 167 -7.84 -14.18 23.90
C ASN A 167 -6.85 -14.81 24.88
N THR A 168 -6.57 -14.15 26.00
CA THR A 168 -5.63 -14.65 27.01
C THR A 168 -6.33 -15.42 28.13
N LEU A 169 -7.67 -15.39 28.16
CA LEU A 169 -8.47 -16.06 29.17
C LEU A 169 -8.26 -17.57 29.09
N ASN A 170 -7.81 -18.14 30.20
CA ASN A 170 -7.78 -19.57 30.43
C ASN A 170 -8.55 -19.88 31.71
N SER A 171 -9.27 -20.99 31.72
CA SER A 171 -9.96 -21.48 32.91
C SER A 171 -9.79 -22.99 33.06
N THR A 172 -9.53 -23.45 34.27
CA THR A 172 -9.39 -24.87 34.58
C THR A 172 -9.96 -25.18 35.96
N TRP A 173 -10.48 -26.38 36.14
CA TRP A 173 -10.86 -26.88 37.46
C TRP A 173 -9.66 -27.46 38.18
N ASN A 174 -9.54 -27.16 39.46
CA ASN A 174 -8.64 -27.79 40.41
C ASN A 174 -9.46 -28.24 41.63
N GLY A 175 -9.97 -29.47 41.57
CA GLY A 175 -10.97 -29.95 42.53
C GLY A 175 -12.24 -29.10 42.47
N ASN A 176 -12.63 -28.50 43.61
CA ASN A 176 -13.81 -27.65 43.73
C ASN A 176 -13.52 -26.15 43.50
N THR A 177 -12.32 -25.83 43.01
CA THR A 177 -11.90 -24.46 42.72
C THR A 177 -11.78 -24.27 41.22
N LEU A 178 -12.47 -23.26 40.67
CA LEU A 178 -12.29 -22.82 39.30
C LEU A 178 -11.17 -21.77 39.27
N GLU A 179 -10.06 -22.10 38.61
CA GLU A 179 -8.93 -21.20 38.41
C GLU A 179 -9.07 -20.50 37.06
N VAL A 180 -8.98 -19.18 37.04
CA VAL A 180 -9.09 -18.32 35.86
C VAL A 180 -7.85 -17.43 35.76
N THR A 181 -7.26 -17.34 34.58
CA THR A 181 -6.10 -16.48 34.34
C THR A 181 -6.30 -15.68 33.06
N THR A 182 -6.03 -14.38 33.11
CA THR A 182 -6.05 -13.45 31.97
C THR A 182 -4.84 -12.50 32.06
N LYS A 183 -4.34 -12.04 30.90
CA LYS A 183 -3.10 -11.25 30.76
C LYS A 183 -3.32 -10.00 29.90
N ASN A 184 -2.54 -8.96 30.18
CA ASN A 184 -2.47 -7.69 29.45
C ASN A 184 -3.84 -7.03 29.26
N ILE A 185 -4.57 -6.87 30.37
CA ILE A 185 -5.92 -6.33 30.33
C ILE A 185 -5.85 -4.80 30.28
N ILE A 186 -6.22 -4.25 29.12
CA ILE A 186 -6.71 -2.88 28.99
C ILE A 186 -8.10 -2.86 29.65
N PRO A 187 -8.48 -1.86 30.48
CA PRO A 187 -9.75 -1.86 31.21
C PRO A 187 -10.92 -2.21 30.29
N SER A 188 -11.38 -3.45 30.39
CA SER A 188 -12.50 -4.02 29.67
C SER A 188 -13.16 -4.98 30.64
N SER A 189 -14.49 -5.01 30.65
CA SER A 189 -15.23 -5.80 31.62
C SER A 189 -15.07 -7.29 31.32
N LEU A 190 -14.55 -8.05 32.28
CA LEU A 190 -14.60 -9.51 32.26
C LEU A 190 -15.71 -9.95 33.21
N GLU A 191 -16.87 -10.27 32.65
CA GLU A 191 -18.01 -10.73 33.45
C GLU A 191 -18.05 -12.26 33.48
N LEU A 192 -18.25 -12.82 34.67
CA LEU A 192 -18.51 -14.23 34.90
C LEU A 192 -19.99 -14.41 35.21
N ILE A 193 -20.64 -15.29 34.47
CA ILE A 193 -21.96 -15.82 34.80
C ILE A 193 -21.78 -17.29 35.16
N MET A 194 -22.09 -17.65 36.39
CA MET A 194 -22.01 -19.00 36.92
C MET A 194 -23.37 -19.48 37.40
N VAL A 195 -23.75 -20.67 36.97
CA VAL A 195 -24.93 -21.43 37.38
C VAL A 195 -24.48 -22.51 38.34
N ILE A 196 -25.02 -22.49 39.55
CA ILE A 196 -24.62 -23.32 40.68
C ILE A 196 -25.84 -24.15 41.12
N PRO A 197 -25.71 -25.47 41.29
CA PRO A 197 -26.78 -26.31 41.85
C PRO A 197 -27.20 -25.83 43.25
N LYS A 198 -28.51 -25.71 43.47
CA LYS A 198 -29.06 -25.26 44.77
C LYS A 198 -28.69 -26.17 45.94
N SER A 199 -28.38 -27.44 45.68
CA SER A 199 -27.90 -28.39 46.69
C SER A 199 -26.55 -28.03 47.31
N GLN A 200 -25.82 -27.06 46.73
CA GLN A 200 -24.57 -26.52 47.30
C GLN A 200 -24.81 -25.46 48.37
N PHE A 201 -26.07 -25.03 48.55
CA PHE A 201 -26.47 -24.02 49.53
C PHE A 201 -27.36 -24.65 50.60
N MET A 202 -27.47 -23.97 51.74
CA MET A 202 -28.46 -24.34 52.75
C MET A 202 -29.89 -24.16 52.21
N GLU A 203 -30.87 -24.84 52.81
CA GLU A 203 -32.25 -24.88 52.32
C GLU A 203 -32.90 -23.49 52.17
N ASN A 204 -32.57 -22.56 53.08
CA ASN A 204 -33.06 -21.18 53.05
C ASN A 204 -31.91 -20.20 53.31
N PRO A 205 -31.08 -19.90 52.29
CA PRO A 205 -29.95 -19.03 52.47
C PRO A 205 -30.44 -17.59 52.71
N PRO A 206 -29.98 -16.92 53.78
CA PRO A 206 -30.44 -15.57 54.14
C PRO A 206 -29.86 -14.47 53.23
N ASN A 207 -28.73 -14.71 52.56
CA ASN A 207 -27.95 -13.69 51.87
C ASN A 207 -28.08 -13.78 50.34
N VAL A 208 -29.26 -14.14 49.83
CA VAL A 208 -29.56 -14.29 48.40
C VAL A 208 -30.75 -13.44 47.97
N VAL A 209 -30.82 -13.14 46.67
CA VAL A 209 -32.02 -12.54 46.05
C VAL A 209 -32.88 -13.65 45.48
N LYS A 210 -34.03 -13.93 46.09
CA LYS A 210 -34.97 -14.94 45.57
C LYS A 210 -35.75 -14.38 44.37
N VAL A 211 -35.77 -15.13 43.26
CA VAL A 211 -36.47 -14.77 42.02
C VAL A 211 -37.39 -15.93 41.62
N ASN A 212 -38.70 -15.67 41.53
CA ASN A 212 -39.69 -16.69 41.19
C ASN A 212 -39.79 -16.88 39.66
N GLN A 213 -38.75 -17.45 39.08
CA GLN A 213 -38.64 -17.73 37.65
C GLN A 213 -37.73 -18.97 37.44
N ASP A 214 -38.03 -19.78 36.43
CA ASP A 214 -37.09 -20.77 35.88
C ASP A 214 -36.31 -20.13 34.73
N ILE A 215 -34.98 -20.17 34.77
CA ILE A 215 -34.12 -19.53 33.76
C ILE A 215 -33.14 -20.48 33.08
N LEU A 216 -33.05 -21.74 33.55
CA LEU A 216 -32.16 -22.74 32.95
C LEU A 216 -32.36 -22.89 31.43
N PRO A 217 -33.60 -22.97 30.90
CA PRO A 217 -33.81 -23.08 29.45
C PRO A 217 -33.33 -21.85 28.67
N GLU A 218 -33.42 -20.66 29.25
CA GLU A 218 -32.97 -19.41 28.64
C GLU A 218 -31.44 -19.35 28.58
N ILE A 219 -30.76 -19.74 29.66
CA ILE A 219 -29.29 -19.83 29.70
C ILE A 219 -28.78 -20.86 28.69
N GLU A 220 -29.39 -22.04 28.62
CA GLU A 220 -29.00 -23.08 27.66
C GLU A 220 -29.20 -22.61 26.21
N LYS A 221 -30.28 -21.87 25.94
CA LYS A 221 -30.51 -21.24 24.65
C LYS A 221 -29.43 -20.20 24.32
N MET A 222 -29.11 -19.29 25.24
CA MET A 222 -28.05 -18.28 25.03
C MET A 222 -26.69 -18.91 24.74
N GLN A 223 -26.32 -19.98 25.46
CA GLN A 223 -25.09 -20.73 25.21
C GLN A 223 -25.07 -21.35 23.81
N LYS A 224 -26.17 -21.98 23.41
CA LYS A 224 -26.30 -22.59 22.08
C LYS A 224 -26.22 -21.54 20.98
N ASP A 225 -26.88 -20.40 21.14
CA ASP A 225 -26.87 -19.30 20.17
C ASP A 225 -25.46 -18.69 20.03
N TYR A 226 -24.73 -18.52 21.14
CA TYR A 226 -23.34 -18.07 21.13
C TYR A 226 -22.41 -19.08 20.41
N GLN A 227 -22.54 -20.37 20.73
CA GLN A 227 -21.77 -21.42 20.05
C GLN A 227 -22.07 -21.47 18.55
N ASN A 228 -23.34 -21.34 18.16
CA ASN A 228 -23.73 -21.27 16.76
C ASN A 228 -23.13 -20.06 16.05
N LEU A 229 -23.11 -18.89 16.70
CA LEU A 229 -22.47 -17.68 16.17
C LEU A 229 -20.97 -17.86 15.96
N VAL A 230 -20.27 -18.43 16.95
CA VAL A 230 -18.83 -18.73 16.87
C VAL A 230 -18.55 -19.72 15.73
N ASN A 231 -19.35 -20.79 15.62
CA ASN A 231 -19.22 -21.78 14.54
C ASN A 231 -19.50 -21.18 13.17
N TYR A 232 -20.52 -20.34 13.05
CA TYR A 232 -20.85 -19.63 11.82
C TYR A 232 -19.71 -18.71 11.38
N LYS A 233 -19.22 -17.85 12.28
CA LYS A 233 -18.06 -16.96 12.02
C LYS A 233 -16.81 -17.75 11.64
N THR A 234 -16.51 -18.81 12.37
CA THR A 234 -15.38 -19.71 12.12
C THR A 234 -15.46 -20.31 10.71
N THR A 235 -16.63 -20.84 10.34
CA THR A 235 -16.88 -21.40 9.00
C THR A 235 -16.75 -20.33 7.92
N ALA A 236 -17.30 -19.13 8.15
CA ALA A 236 -17.19 -18.01 7.24
C ALA A 236 -15.73 -17.58 7.01
N TYR A 237 -14.92 -17.52 8.07
CA TYR A 237 -13.49 -17.20 7.97
C TYR A 237 -12.72 -18.22 7.12
N TYR A 238 -12.98 -19.51 7.30
CA TYR A 238 -12.38 -20.54 6.44
C TYR A 238 -12.80 -20.37 4.97
N LEU A 239 -14.10 -20.14 4.72
CA LEU A 239 -14.61 -19.95 3.37
C LEU A 239 -14.00 -18.73 2.69
N VAL A 240 -13.91 -17.60 3.40
CA VAL A 240 -13.25 -16.38 2.89
C VAL A 240 -11.77 -16.62 2.62
N ALA A 241 -11.05 -17.28 3.53
CA ALA A 241 -9.63 -17.57 3.36
C ALA A 241 -9.38 -18.48 2.13
N ILE A 242 -10.25 -19.46 1.89
CA ILE A 242 -10.21 -20.35 0.72
C ILE A 242 -10.50 -19.57 -0.57
N LEU A 243 -11.53 -18.72 -0.58
CA LEU A 243 -11.86 -17.90 -1.75
C LEU A 243 -10.73 -16.93 -2.11
N MET A 244 -10.08 -16.31 -1.12
CA MET A 244 -8.88 -15.49 -1.32
C MET A 244 -7.71 -16.32 -1.90
N GLY A 245 -7.55 -17.56 -1.43
CA GLY A 245 -6.58 -18.50 -2.00
C GLY A 245 -6.84 -18.79 -3.48
N PHE A 246 -8.09 -19.05 -3.86
CA PHE A 246 -8.45 -19.23 -5.27
C PHE A 246 -8.28 -17.95 -6.11
N ALA A 247 -8.56 -16.78 -5.54
CA ALA A 247 -8.38 -15.51 -6.23
C ALA A 247 -6.91 -15.28 -6.65
N CYS A 248 -5.94 -15.86 -5.93
CA CYS A 248 -4.52 -15.77 -6.29
C CYS A 248 -4.18 -16.42 -7.65
N PHE A 249 -5.03 -17.29 -8.19
CA PHE A 249 -4.84 -17.91 -9.50
C PHE A 249 -5.45 -17.10 -10.65
N ILE A 250 -6.21 -16.04 -10.38
CA ILE A 250 -6.83 -15.21 -11.42
C ILE A 250 -5.80 -14.57 -12.37
N PRO A 251 -4.64 -14.04 -11.92
CA PRO A 251 -3.61 -13.55 -12.83
C PRO A 251 -3.14 -14.61 -13.84
N LEU A 252 -3.00 -15.86 -13.40
CA LEU A 252 -2.65 -16.97 -14.28
C LEU A 252 -3.77 -17.23 -15.29
N ILE A 253 -5.04 -17.18 -14.87
CA ILE A 253 -6.18 -17.35 -15.79
C ILE A 253 -6.20 -16.22 -16.83
N ILE A 254 -5.98 -14.97 -16.41
CA ILE A 254 -5.90 -13.81 -17.32
C ILE A 254 -4.77 -14.02 -18.33
N TYR A 255 -3.59 -14.44 -17.88
CA TYR A 255 -2.45 -14.76 -18.75
C TYR A 255 -2.79 -15.86 -19.76
N LEU A 256 -3.40 -16.96 -19.32
CA LEU A 256 -3.72 -18.10 -20.19
C LEU A 256 -4.74 -17.75 -21.28
N ILE A 257 -5.65 -16.80 -21.01
CA ILE A 257 -6.71 -16.38 -21.94
C ILE A 257 -6.22 -15.24 -22.84
N TYR A 258 -5.52 -14.26 -22.29
CA TYR A 258 -5.20 -12.99 -22.96
C TYR A 258 -3.72 -12.71 -23.16
N GLY A 259 -2.81 -13.35 -22.42
CA GLY A 259 -1.37 -13.05 -22.46
C GLY A 259 -0.56 -13.98 -23.37
N ARG A 260 -1.17 -14.98 -24.00
CA ARG A 260 -0.47 -15.92 -24.88
C ARG A 260 -0.23 -15.29 -26.25
N GLU A 261 1.04 -15.19 -26.62
CA GLU A 261 1.47 -14.71 -27.93
C GLU A 261 0.98 -15.65 -29.06
N PRO A 262 0.51 -15.10 -30.19
CA PRO A 262 0.15 -15.88 -31.35
C PRO A 262 1.41 -16.48 -31.99
N LYS A 263 1.26 -17.63 -32.64
CA LYS A 263 2.34 -18.17 -33.48
C LYS A 263 2.38 -17.40 -34.80
N ILE A 264 3.56 -16.93 -35.19
CA ILE A 264 3.84 -16.29 -36.48
C ILE A 264 4.60 -17.25 -37.40
N ASP A 265 4.52 -17.05 -38.72
CA ASP A 265 5.24 -17.82 -39.74
C ASP A 265 6.59 -17.18 -40.14
N TYR A 266 6.89 -16.02 -39.57
CA TYR A 266 8.15 -15.31 -39.79
C TYR A 266 9.29 -15.95 -38.98
N ASN A 267 10.29 -16.49 -39.68
CA ASN A 267 11.39 -17.25 -39.11
C ASN A 267 12.78 -16.69 -39.50
N ALA A 268 12.84 -15.49 -40.09
CA ALA A 268 14.12 -14.90 -40.46
C ALA A 268 14.93 -14.56 -39.19
N GLU A 269 16.25 -14.69 -39.26
CA GLU A 269 17.13 -14.32 -38.14
C GLU A 269 17.52 -12.82 -38.19
N TYR A 270 17.46 -12.23 -39.38
CA TYR A 270 17.83 -10.86 -39.67
C TYR A 270 16.90 -10.31 -40.74
N GLU A 271 16.59 -9.02 -40.63
CA GLU A 271 15.88 -8.26 -41.66
C GLU A 271 16.83 -7.21 -42.20
N ARG A 272 17.05 -7.20 -43.52
CA ARG A 272 18.06 -6.31 -44.13
C ARG A 272 17.45 -5.01 -44.58
N ASP A 273 16.33 -5.12 -45.27
CA ASP A 273 15.58 -3.97 -45.74
C ASP A 273 14.68 -3.45 -44.62
N LEU A 274 14.19 -2.22 -44.79
CA LEU A 274 13.20 -1.68 -43.88
C LEU A 274 11.94 -2.57 -43.92
N PRO A 275 11.45 -3.06 -42.78
CA PRO A 275 10.25 -3.89 -42.75
C PRO A 275 9.02 -3.20 -43.36
N THR A 276 8.87 -1.90 -43.08
CA THR A 276 7.77 -1.05 -43.55
C THR A 276 8.27 0.39 -43.76
N ASP A 277 7.48 1.17 -44.49
CA ASP A 277 7.69 2.62 -44.70
C ASP A 277 7.00 3.48 -43.61
N ASP A 278 6.68 2.89 -42.46
CA ASP A 278 5.99 3.63 -41.39
C ASP A 278 6.88 4.75 -40.84
N PRO A 279 6.28 5.90 -40.45
CA PRO A 279 6.99 6.93 -39.71
C PRO A 279 7.80 6.34 -38.55
N PRO A 280 9.05 6.79 -38.35
CA PRO A 280 9.92 6.20 -37.33
C PRO A 280 9.38 6.37 -35.90
N ALA A 281 8.53 7.38 -35.66
CA ALA A 281 7.83 7.53 -34.38
C ALA A 281 6.80 6.42 -34.11
N ILE A 282 6.16 5.88 -35.15
CA ILE A 282 5.26 4.72 -35.06
C ILE A 282 6.06 3.46 -34.71
N VAL A 283 7.17 3.23 -35.42
CA VAL A 283 8.10 2.13 -35.14
C VAL A 283 8.60 2.20 -33.70
N ASN A 284 8.94 3.40 -33.22
CA ASN A 284 9.30 3.61 -31.82
C ASN A 284 8.16 3.22 -30.87
N ALA A 285 6.93 3.66 -31.13
CA ALA A 285 5.79 3.41 -30.25
C ALA A 285 5.41 1.92 -30.15
N ILE A 286 5.58 1.16 -31.23
CA ILE A 286 5.25 -0.27 -31.29
C ILE A 286 6.46 -1.13 -30.89
N SER A 287 7.61 -0.88 -31.50
CA SER A 287 8.80 -1.75 -31.49
C SER A 287 10.06 -1.12 -30.90
N GLY A 288 9.94 0.07 -30.30
CA GLY A 288 11.02 0.67 -29.52
C GLY A 288 11.43 -0.19 -28.31
N LYS A 289 12.40 0.31 -27.54
CA LYS A 289 13.01 -0.44 -26.42
C LYS A 289 11.96 -1.18 -25.55
N LEU A 290 12.13 -2.50 -25.48
CA LEU A 290 11.15 -3.44 -24.95
C LEU A 290 10.84 -3.31 -23.44
N TRP A 291 11.75 -2.72 -22.65
CA TRP A 291 11.66 -2.71 -21.20
C TRP A 291 11.12 -1.39 -20.67
N GLY A 292 10.01 -1.45 -19.92
CA GLY A 292 9.43 -0.32 -19.20
C GLY A 292 8.53 0.61 -20.02
N LYS A 293 8.24 0.27 -21.28
CA LYS A 293 7.44 1.07 -22.20
C LYS A 293 6.10 0.40 -22.52
N GLU A 294 5.04 1.20 -22.60
CA GLU A 294 3.74 0.77 -23.10
C GLU A 294 3.71 0.76 -24.63
N VAL A 295 3.14 -0.30 -25.20
CA VAL A 295 2.96 -0.48 -26.64
C VAL A 295 1.92 0.53 -27.13
N GLY A 296 2.26 1.23 -28.20
CA GLY A 296 1.48 2.34 -28.74
C GLY A 296 1.80 3.69 -28.10
N GLU A 297 2.73 3.75 -27.13
CA GLU A 297 3.16 5.03 -26.57
C GLU A 297 4.55 5.41 -27.08
N PRO A 298 4.71 6.46 -27.91
CA PRO A 298 6.04 6.92 -28.31
C PRO A 298 6.81 7.54 -27.13
N ASP A 299 8.14 7.47 -27.18
CA ASP A 299 9.05 8.04 -26.18
C ASP A 299 9.97 9.09 -26.82
N MET A 300 10.98 9.57 -26.07
CA MET A 300 11.94 10.55 -26.58
C MET A 300 12.82 10.01 -27.72
N ASP A 301 13.06 8.69 -27.80
CA ASP A 301 13.76 8.10 -28.94
C ASP A 301 12.92 8.24 -30.23
N GLY A 302 11.59 8.15 -30.11
CA GLY A 302 10.65 8.45 -31.20
C GLY A 302 10.68 9.92 -31.64
N PHE A 303 10.69 10.85 -30.67
CA PHE A 303 10.77 12.30 -30.95
C PHE A 303 12.05 12.66 -31.70
N ARG A 304 13.19 12.11 -31.26
CA ARG A 304 14.47 12.25 -31.96
C ARG A 304 14.39 11.68 -33.36
N ALA A 305 13.80 10.51 -33.53
CA ALA A 305 13.69 9.87 -34.83
C ALA A 305 12.85 10.70 -35.81
N THR A 306 11.80 11.40 -35.36
CA THR A 306 11.07 12.39 -36.18
C THR A 306 11.97 13.54 -36.62
N ILE A 307 12.80 14.10 -35.72
CA ILE A 307 13.79 15.13 -36.09
C ILE A 307 14.77 14.61 -37.14
N MET A 308 15.32 13.40 -36.92
CA MET A 308 16.26 12.78 -37.86
C MET A 308 15.63 12.57 -39.24
N ASP A 309 14.37 12.17 -39.28
CA ASP A 309 13.64 11.97 -40.53
C ASP A 309 13.32 13.28 -41.26
N LEU A 310 13.06 14.37 -40.53
CA LEU A 310 12.93 15.71 -41.11
C LEU A 310 14.26 16.23 -41.67
N ILE A 311 15.38 15.90 -41.04
CA ILE A 311 16.74 16.17 -41.57
C ILE A 311 16.97 15.36 -42.85
N HIS A 312 16.64 14.06 -42.82
CA HIS A 312 16.77 13.17 -43.98
C HIS A 312 15.99 13.69 -45.20
N ARG A 313 14.69 13.96 -45.01
CA ARG A 313 13.79 14.50 -46.04
C ARG A 313 14.10 15.95 -46.43
N GLY A 314 14.99 16.63 -45.68
CA GLY A 314 15.51 17.95 -45.97
C GLY A 314 14.55 19.10 -45.63
N TYR A 315 13.63 18.89 -44.69
CA TYR A 315 12.81 19.95 -44.09
C TYR A 315 13.61 20.76 -43.05
N LEU A 316 14.53 20.09 -42.34
CA LEU A 316 15.53 20.72 -41.48
C LEU A 316 16.91 20.54 -42.12
N VAL A 317 17.58 21.64 -42.44
CA VAL A 317 18.91 21.62 -43.05
C VAL A 317 19.94 22.01 -42.00
N MET A 318 20.95 21.16 -41.80
CA MET A 318 22.07 21.51 -40.94
C MET A 318 23.02 22.45 -41.67
N GLU A 319 23.40 23.54 -41.03
CA GLU A 319 24.46 24.44 -41.49
C GLU A 319 25.64 24.30 -40.52
N ASN A 320 26.83 24.03 -41.06
CA ASN A 320 28.06 23.98 -40.28
C ASN A 320 28.75 25.34 -40.36
N ILE A 321 28.78 26.09 -39.25
CA ILE A 321 29.54 27.34 -39.20
C ILE A 321 31.02 26.97 -38.97
N PRO A 322 31.97 27.35 -39.84
CA PRO A 322 33.37 26.98 -39.67
C PRO A 322 33.93 27.52 -38.33
N SER A 323 34.41 26.63 -37.46
CA SER A 323 35.17 27.04 -36.28
C SER A 323 36.64 27.27 -36.66
N GLU A 324 37.22 28.41 -36.26
CA GLU A 324 38.63 28.78 -36.53
C GLU A 324 39.68 27.77 -36.01
N SER A 325 39.29 26.78 -35.19
CA SER A 325 40.22 25.89 -34.48
C SER A 325 40.23 24.42 -34.96
N GLY A 326 39.54 24.07 -36.05
CA GLY A 326 39.54 22.70 -36.59
C GLY A 326 38.91 21.63 -35.69
N LYS A 327 38.37 22.03 -34.52
CA LYS A 327 37.48 21.23 -33.67
C LYS A 327 36.07 21.79 -33.80
N ILE A 328 35.14 20.97 -34.26
CA ILE A 328 33.71 21.28 -34.24
C ILE A 328 33.30 21.34 -32.76
N ASN A 329 33.18 22.55 -32.23
CA ASN A 329 32.64 22.80 -30.89
C ASN A 329 31.11 22.87 -31.01
N SER A 330 30.35 22.56 -29.96
CA SER A 330 28.87 22.63 -30.00
C SER A 330 28.30 24.02 -30.34
N GLN A 331 29.15 25.05 -30.39
CA GLN A 331 28.85 26.42 -30.85
C GLN A 331 28.63 26.53 -32.37
N SER A 332 28.92 25.49 -33.17
CA SER A 332 28.91 25.59 -34.64
C SER A 332 27.80 24.82 -35.37
N ILE A 333 26.92 24.10 -34.64
CA ILE A 333 25.80 23.36 -35.27
C ILE A 333 24.55 24.23 -35.22
N SER A 334 24.13 24.73 -36.38
CA SER A 334 22.85 25.40 -36.57
C SER A 334 21.98 24.63 -37.56
N PHE A 335 20.68 24.88 -37.47
CA PHE A 335 19.69 24.40 -38.43
C PHE A 335 19.05 25.58 -39.15
N ARG A 336 18.44 25.29 -40.29
CA ARG A 336 17.52 26.19 -40.98
C ARG A 336 16.31 25.38 -41.45
N ILE A 337 15.13 25.96 -41.32
CA ILE A 337 13.91 25.40 -41.90
C ILE A 337 13.96 25.65 -43.41
N ASN A 338 13.71 24.62 -44.20
CA ASN A 338 13.82 24.72 -45.65
C ASN A 338 12.56 25.32 -46.29
N ASP A 339 12.62 26.60 -46.67
CA ASP A 339 11.52 27.31 -47.32
C ASP A 339 11.10 26.72 -48.69
N ASP A 340 12.00 25.98 -49.36
CA ASP A 340 11.69 25.32 -50.64
C ASP A 340 10.82 24.07 -50.46
N LYS A 341 10.63 23.60 -49.22
CA LYS A 341 9.83 22.42 -48.91
C LYS A 341 8.41 22.82 -48.53
N ASP A 342 7.46 22.13 -49.15
CA ASP A 342 6.05 22.27 -48.82
C ASP A 342 5.72 21.63 -47.47
N ILE A 343 5.61 22.48 -46.43
CA ILE A 343 5.29 22.10 -45.03
C ILE A 343 3.88 21.51 -44.93
N SER A 344 2.95 21.82 -45.86
CA SER A 344 1.59 21.27 -45.84
C SER A 344 1.53 19.75 -46.09
N LYS A 345 2.64 19.16 -46.57
CA LYS A 345 2.79 17.71 -46.76
C LYS A 345 3.21 16.97 -45.49
N LEU A 346 3.60 17.69 -44.44
CA LEU A 346 3.97 17.08 -43.17
C LEU A 346 2.74 16.53 -42.46
N LYS A 347 2.94 15.43 -41.73
CA LYS A 347 1.96 14.92 -40.78
C LYS A 347 1.81 15.89 -39.61
N THR A 348 0.69 15.83 -38.89
CA THR A 348 0.41 16.82 -37.83
C THR A 348 1.49 16.81 -36.75
N PHE A 349 1.90 15.63 -36.30
CA PHE A 349 2.99 15.48 -35.35
C PHE A 349 4.37 15.91 -35.91
N GLU A 350 4.59 15.84 -37.22
CA GLU A 350 5.83 16.32 -37.85
C GLU A 350 5.87 17.85 -37.89
N SER A 351 4.73 18.49 -38.17
CA SER A 351 4.56 19.93 -38.10
C SER A 351 4.83 20.47 -36.70
N ASP A 352 4.50 19.73 -35.64
CA ASP A 352 4.86 20.12 -34.26
C ASP A 352 6.35 20.28 -34.06
N ILE A 353 7.17 19.45 -34.71
CA ILE A 353 8.63 19.59 -34.67
C ILE A 353 9.08 20.83 -35.43
N ILE A 354 8.54 21.09 -36.62
CA ILE A 354 8.91 22.31 -37.36
C ILE A 354 8.53 23.57 -36.59
N ASN A 355 7.32 23.61 -36.03
CA ASN A 355 6.87 24.70 -35.18
C ASN A 355 7.78 24.86 -33.96
N PHE A 356 8.16 23.75 -33.31
CA PHE A 356 9.11 23.77 -32.21
C PHE A 356 10.45 24.42 -32.60
N PHE A 357 11.01 24.03 -33.75
CA PHE A 357 12.27 24.60 -34.25
C PHE A 357 12.14 26.09 -34.63
N SER A 358 10.99 26.51 -35.19
CA SER A 358 10.74 27.91 -35.55
C SER A 358 10.76 28.88 -34.37
N TYR A 359 10.49 28.40 -33.14
CA TYR A 359 10.60 29.24 -31.94
C TYR A 359 12.03 29.63 -31.55
N PHE A 360 13.01 28.93 -32.10
CA PHE A 360 14.43 29.19 -31.86
C PHE A 360 15.11 29.78 -33.09
N GLU A 361 14.32 30.21 -34.09
CA GLU A 361 14.83 30.89 -35.27
C GLU A 361 15.20 32.33 -34.91
N GLU A 362 16.47 32.67 -35.12
CA GLU A 362 17.00 34.02 -34.89
C GLU A 362 16.77 34.90 -36.13
N GLU A 363 17.11 36.21 -36.03
CA GLU A 363 16.92 37.18 -37.14
C GLU A 363 17.67 36.79 -38.43
N ASP A 364 18.70 35.95 -38.34
CA ASP A 364 19.48 35.45 -39.47
C ASP A 364 18.87 34.20 -40.13
N GLY A 365 17.72 33.72 -39.64
CA GLY A 365 17.05 32.50 -40.11
C GLY A 365 17.75 31.21 -39.66
N LEU A 366 18.72 31.30 -38.74
CA LEU A 366 19.42 30.15 -38.18
C LEU A 366 18.87 29.79 -36.80
N ILE A 367 18.82 28.48 -36.56
CA ILE A 367 18.39 27.89 -35.30
C ILE A 367 19.59 27.25 -34.63
N TYR A 368 20.05 27.87 -33.56
CA TYR A 368 21.26 27.46 -32.87
C TYR A 368 20.97 26.37 -31.82
N LEU A 369 21.63 25.21 -31.91
CA LEU A 369 21.38 24.08 -31.01
C LEU A 369 21.65 24.42 -29.53
N ASN A 370 22.59 25.33 -29.26
CA ASN A 370 22.84 25.85 -27.91
C ASN A 370 21.69 26.70 -27.38
N GLU A 371 20.98 27.44 -28.23
CA GLU A 371 19.83 28.24 -27.79
C GLU A 371 18.64 27.34 -27.45
N ILE A 372 18.41 26.28 -28.22
CA ILE A 372 17.49 25.20 -27.84
C ILE A 372 17.90 24.69 -26.45
N LYS A 373 19.15 24.26 -26.27
CA LYS A 373 19.64 23.72 -24.99
C LYS A 373 19.43 24.67 -23.81
N LYS A 374 19.77 25.95 -23.94
CA LYS A 374 19.63 26.95 -22.87
C LYS A 374 18.17 27.17 -22.48
N ASN A 375 17.26 27.10 -23.45
CA ASN A 375 15.87 27.50 -23.30
C ASN A 375 14.87 26.32 -23.19
N LEU A 376 15.32 25.07 -23.30
CA LEU A 376 14.48 23.89 -23.04
C LEU A 376 13.93 23.85 -21.58
N ASN A 377 14.61 24.53 -20.65
CA ASN A 377 14.22 24.66 -19.24
C ASN A 377 13.44 25.95 -18.92
N SER A 378 13.28 26.85 -19.90
CA SER A 378 12.52 28.09 -19.77
C SER A 378 11.14 27.96 -20.42
N VAL A 379 10.31 28.97 -20.19
CA VAL A 379 9.03 29.09 -20.87
C VAL A 379 9.31 29.61 -22.28
N ILE A 380 8.84 28.89 -23.30
CA ILE A 380 8.92 29.31 -24.70
C ILE A 380 7.78 30.30 -24.92
N ILE A 381 8.10 31.50 -25.42
CA ILE A 381 7.11 32.53 -25.74
C ILE A 381 6.67 32.29 -27.18
N MET A 382 5.40 31.95 -27.40
CA MET A 382 4.84 31.95 -28.75
C MET A 382 4.56 33.41 -29.17
N SER A 383 5.51 34.05 -29.87
CA SER A 383 5.22 35.28 -30.60
C SER A 383 4.75 34.88 -32.01
N GLY A 384 3.44 34.93 -32.25
CA GLY A 384 2.86 34.55 -33.54
C GLY A 384 3.02 35.65 -34.59
N ASN A 385 3.74 35.36 -35.68
CA ASN A 385 3.74 36.16 -36.91
C ASN A 385 2.61 35.75 -37.90
N THR A 386 1.45 35.34 -37.38
CA THR A 386 0.25 35.08 -38.19
C THR A 386 -0.92 35.86 -37.60
N GLU A 387 -1.57 36.69 -38.41
CA GLU A 387 -2.63 37.66 -38.07
C GLU A 387 -3.89 37.10 -37.37
N SER A 388 -3.88 35.84 -36.98
CA SER A 388 -4.92 35.22 -36.16
C SER A 388 -4.27 34.44 -35.04
N LEU A 389 -4.09 35.06 -33.88
CA LEU A 389 -4.26 34.50 -32.52
C LEU A 389 -3.78 35.60 -31.54
N LYS A 390 -4.68 36.02 -30.65
CA LYS A 390 -4.41 36.98 -29.59
C LYS A 390 -4.01 36.20 -28.34
N ASP A 391 -3.00 36.71 -27.65
CA ASP A 391 -2.40 36.27 -26.37
C ASP A 391 -1.10 35.48 -26.56
N ASP A 392 -0.01 36.00 -25.98
CA ASP A 392 1.30 35.34 -25.90
C ASP A 392 1.14 34.02 -25.13
N GLU A 393 0.99 32.91 -25.86
CA GLU A 393 0.82 31.60 -25.23
C GLU A 393 2.19 31.08 -24.77
N PHE A 394 2.33 30.96 -23.46
CA PHE A 394 3.54 30.44 -22.80
C PHE A 394 3.52 28.92 -22.86
N VAL A 395 4.43 28.32 -23.62
CA VAL A 395 4.46 26.86 -23.84
C VAL A 395 5.81 26.29 -23.39
N THR A 396 5.80 25.15 -22.72
CA THR A 396 7.04 24.48 -22.31
C THR A 396 7.42 23.40 -23.30
N PHE A 397 8.68 22.97 -23.30
CA PHE A 397 9.10 21.81 -24.09
C PHE A 397 8.28 20.54 -23.78
N ARG A 398 7.80 20.39 -22.53
CA ARG A 398 6.91 19.27 -22.16
C ARG A 398 5.58 19.34 -22.89
N ASP A 399 5.04 20.54 -23.10
CA ASP A 399 3.78 20.74 -23.79
C ASP A 399 3.95 20.46 -25.28
N VAL A 400 5.07 20.89 -25.88
CA VAL A 400 5.46 20.53 -27.25
C VAL A 400 5.58 19.01 -27.41
N TYR A 401 6.33 18.36 -26.53
CA TYR A 401 6.50 16.90 -26.55
C TYR A 401 5.16 16.17 -26.34
N GLY A 402 4.32 16.66 -25.41
CA GLY A 402 3.00 16.12 -25.14
C GLY A 402 2.06 16.26 -26.33
N LYS A 403 2.09 17.42 -27.01
CA LYS A 403 1.32 17.68 -28.23
C LYS A 403 1.76 16.75 -29.35
N TRP A 404 3.06 16.70 -29.65
CA TRP A 404 3.64 15.77 -30.62
C TRP A 404 3.21 14.32 -30.36
N LYS A 405 3.28 13.87 -29.11
CA LYS A 405 2.87 12.52 -28.71
C LYS A 405 1.39 12.29 -28.97
N ASN A 406 0.53 13.25 -28.59
CA ASN A 406 -0.92 13.13 -28.76
C ASN A 406 -1.32 13.17 -30.24
N ASP A 407 -0.71 14.04 -31.04
CA ASP A 407 -1.01 14.17 -32.47
C ASP A 407 -0.58 12.89 -33.22
N LEU A 408 0.57 12.30 -32.86
CA LEU A 408 0.97 10.98 -33.38
C LEU A 408 -0.04 9.89 -32.99
N ILE A 409 -0.45 9.85 -31.73
CA ILE A 409 -1.37 8.83 -31.22
C ILE A 409 -2.73 8.96 -31.91
N ASN A 410 -3.28 10.16 -32.00
CA ASN A 410 -4.60 10.38 -32.59
C ASN A 410 -4.62 10.13 -34.10
N GLU A 411 -3.52 10.40 -34.80
CA GLU A 411 -3.45 10.20 -36.26
C GLU A 411 -3.18 8.73 -36.64
N PHE A 412 -2.37 7.99 -35.86
CA PHE A 412 -1.88 6.66 -36.28
C PHE A 412 -2.01 5.53 -35.25
N LEU A 413 -2.17 5.84 -33.96
CA LEU A 413 -2.12 4.86 -32.87
C LEU A 413 -3.35 4.98 -31.95
N ASP A 414 -4.50 5.31 -32.52
CA ASP A 414 -5.75 5.35 -31.78
C ASP A 414 -6.19 3.94 -31.33
N GLU A 415 -7.26 3.83 -30.54
CA GLU A 415 -7.68 2.53 -30.02
C GLU A 415 -8.02 1.51 -31.12
N GLU A 416 -8.54 1.99 -32.26
CA GLU A 416 -8.91 1.13 -33.39
C GLU A 416 -7.66 0.57 -34.07
N ALA A 417 -6.71 1.43 -34.46
CA ALA A 417 -5.44 1.03 -35.05
C ALA A 417 -4.64 0.13 -34.11
N MET A 418 -4.57 0.49 -32.82
CA MET A 418 -3.86 -0.30 -31.83
C MET A 418 -4.48 -1.67 -31.60
N SER A 419 -5.80 -1.82 -31.73
CA SER A 419 -6.45 -3.13 -31.60
C SER A 419 -5.99 -4.14 -32.65
N GLY A 420 -5.54 -3.65 -33.81
CA GLY A 420 -4.95 -4.45 -34.90
C GLY A 420 -3.52 -4.90 -34.62
N VAL A 421 -2.82 -4.29 -33.66
CA VAL A 421 -1.41 -4.56 -33.33
C VAL A 421 -1.26 -5.24 -31.97
N PHE A 422 -1.88 -4.66 -30.93
CA PHE A 422 -1.73 -5.08 -29.54
C PHE A 422 -3.01 -4.87 -28.72
N GLN A 423 -3.58 -5.96 -28.19
CA GLN A 423 -4.79 -5.96 -27.40
C GLN A 423 -4.49 -5.80 -25.90
N LYS A 424 -4.82 -4.62 -25.34
CA LYS A 424 -4.60 -4.28 -23.92
C LYS A 424 -5.63 -4.89 -22.94
N ARG A 425 -6.55 -5.74 -23.40
CA ARG A 425 -7.68 -6.23 -22.58
C ARG A 425 -7.24 -7.01 -21.34
N GLY A 426 -6.28 -7.92 -21.49
CA GLY A 426 -5.80 -8.72 -20.36
C GLY A 426 -5.02 -7.89 -19.35
N ASP A 427 -4.20 -6.93 -19.78
CA ASP A 427 -3.56 -5.96 -18.88
C ASP A 427 -4.60 -5.15 -18.10
N LYS A 428 -5.62 -4.60 -18.78
CA LYS A 428 -6.73 -3.88 -18.12
C LYS A 428 -7.41 -4.72 -17.05
N TYR A 429 -7.71 -5.99 -17.33
CA TYR A 429 -8.29 -6.88 -16.33
C TYR A 429 -7.32 -7.19 -15.18
N LEU A 430 -6.03 -7.34 -15.47
CA LEU A 430 -5.01 -7.56 -14.45
C LEU A 430 -4.87 -6.36 -13.52
N LYS A 431 -4.90 -5.12 -14.04
CA LYS A 431 -4.86 -3.89 -13.23
C LYS A 431 -6.12 -3.72 -12.39
N ILE A 432 -7.30 -4.02 -12.93
CA ILE A 432 -8.57 -4.01 -12.17
C ILE A 432 -8.49 -5.03 -11.02
N PHE A 433 -8.06 -6.25 -11.32
CA PHE A 433 -7.86 -7.30 -10.31
C PHE A 433 -6.88 -6.86 -9.23
N ALA A 434 -5.75 -6.24 -9.60
CA ALA A 434 -4.75 -5.74 -8.68
C ALA A 434 -5.33 -4.71 -7.69
N VAL A 435 -6.10 -3.73 -8.17
CA VAL A 435 -6.72 -2.72 -7.30
C VAL A 435 -7.73 -3.35 -6.34
N ILE A 436 -8.60 -4.24 -6.84
CA ILE A 436 -9.61 -4.92 -6.02
C ILE A 436 -8.96 -5.76 -4.93
N THR A 437 -7.91 -6.50 -5.26
CA THR A 437 -7.20 -7.38 -4.32
C THR A 437 -6.39 -6.61 -3.29
N LEU A 438 -5.80 -5.48 -3.65
CA LEU A 438 -5.12 -4.58 -2.70
C LEU A 438 -6.11 -4.05 -1.66
N ILE A 439 -7.27 -3.55 -2.09
CA ILE A 439 -8.30 -3.04 -1.18
C ILE A 439 -8.84 -4.18 -0.29
N THR A 440 -9.17 -5.32 -0.91
CA THR A 440 -9.72 -6.48 -0.19
C THR A 440 -8.73 -7.05 0.83
N GLY A 441 -7.45 -7.10 0.49
CA GLY A 441 -6.39 -7.55 1.40
C GLY A 441 -6.21 -6.62 2.61
N ILE A 442 -6.26 -5.29 2.42
CA ILE A 442 -6.18 -4.33 3.52
C ILE A 442 -7.40 -4.48 4.46
N ILE A 443 -8.61 -4.59 3.89
CA ILE A 443 -9.83 -4.80 4.68
C ILE A 443 -9.77 -6.12 5.44
N GLY A 444 -9.30 -7.19 4.79
CA GLY A 444 -9.15 -8.52 5.41
C GLY A 444 -8.16 -8.52 6.57
N LEU A 445 -7.01 -7.85 6.44
CA LEU A 445 -6.06 -7.68 7.54
C LEU A 445 -6.68 -6.95 8.72
N PHE A 446 -7.35 -5.82 8.48
CA PHE A 446 -8.00 -5.05 9.55
C PHE A 446 -9.11 -5.85 10.25
N ALA A 447 -10.00 -6.49 9.48
CA ALA A 447 -11.08 -7.31 10.02
C ALA A 447 -10.55 -8.48 10.87
N SER A 448 -9.45 -9.10 10.43
CA SER A 448 -8.82 -10.22 11.17
C SER A 448 -8.08 -9.78 12.44
N ALA A 449 -7.63 -8.53 12.52
CA ALA A 449 -6.85 -8.03 13.66
C ALA A 449 -7.73 -7.72 14.89
N VAL A 450 -9.01 -7.41 14.66
CA VAL A 450 -9.95 -7.03 15.72
C VAL A 450 -10.83 -8.19 16.21
N ASP A 451 -10.89 -9.30 15.47
CA ASP A 451 -11.70 -10.46 15.87
C ASP A 451 -10.83 -11.47 16.64
N PRO A 452 -11.20 -11.82 17.89
CA PRO A 452 -10.41 -12.72 18.71
C PRO A 452 -10.37 -14.17 18.20
N LEU A 453 -11.28 -14.57 17.31
CA LEU A 453 -11.41 -15.95 16.88
C LEU A 453 -10.12 -16.49 16.21
N PRO A 454 -9.61 -17.67 16.62
CA PRO A 454 -8.41 -18.25 16.01
C PRO A 454 -8.50 -18.42 14.49
N ALA A 455 -9.69 -18.67 13.97
CA ALA A 455 -9.93 -18.82 12.53
C ALA A 455 -9.70 -17.52 11.73
N ALA A 456 -9.82 -16.34 12.36
CA ALA A 456 -9.55 -15.06 11.72
C ALA A 456 -8.08 -14.95 11.23
N ARG A 457 -7.15 -15.67 11.86
CA ARG A 457 -5.73 -15.71 11.46
C ARG A 457 -5.54 -16.24 10.04
N TYR A 458 -6.37 -17.18 9.58
CA TYR A 458 -6.30 -17.69 8.22
C TYR A 458 -6.67 -16.61 7.20
N VAL A 459 -7.64 -15.74 7.51
CA VAL A 459 -7.95 -14.57 6.67
C VAL A 459 -6.78 -13.60 6.65
N SER A 460 -6.08 -13.40 7.77
CA SER A 460 -4.87 -12.57 7.82
C SER A 460 -3.78 -13.10 6.87
N TYR A 461 -3.47 -14.39 6.94
CA TYR A 461 -2.48 -15.02 6.06
C TYR A 461 -2.88 -14.96 4.58
N SER A 462 -4.13 -15.29 4.25
CA SER A 462 -4.64 -15.20 2.88
C SER A 462 -4.64 -13.76 2.37
N SER A 463 -4.98 -12.78 3.22
CA SER A 463 -4.96 -11.36 2.86
C SER A 463 -3.55 -10.89 2.55
N PHE A 464 -2.56 -11.29 3.34
CA PHE A 464 -1.16 -10.94 3.10
C PHE A 464 -0.65 -11.49 1.76
N ILE A 465 -0.96 -12.77 1.45
CA ILE A 465 -0.61 -13.38 0.15
C ILE A 465 -1.32 -12.63 -0.99
N LEU A 466 -2.61 -12.33 -0.81
CA LEU A 466 -3.41 -11.61 -1.80
C LEU A 466 -2.86 -10.21 -2.10
N LEU A 467 -2.32 -9.51 -1.08
CA LEU A 467 -1.64 -8.22 -1.26
C LEU A 467 -0.37 -8.36 -2.10
N LEU A 468 0.44 -9.39 -1.85
CA LEU A 468 1.66 -9.64 -2.64
C LEU A 468 1.31 -9.95 -4.10
N VAL A 469 0.29 -10.77 -4.34
CA VAL A 469 -0.20 -11.10 -5.68
C VAL A 469 -0.79 -9.86 -6.37
N GLY A 470 -1.57 -9.04 -5.64
CA GLY A 470 -2.10 -7.78 -6.14
C GLY A 470 -1.01 -6.79 -6.52
N LEU A 471 0.02 -6.63 -5.67
CA LEU A 471 1.17 -5.76 -5.96
C LEU A 471 1.98 -6.26 -7.15
N ALA A 472 2.26 -7.55 -7.23
CA ALA A 472 2.93 -8.17 -8.37
C ALA A 472 2.14 -7.95 -9.67
N SER A 473 0.81 -8.10 -9.63
CA SER A 473 -0.09 -7.85 -10.77
C SER A 473 -0.09 -6.36 -11.18
N PHE A 474 0.00 -5.46 -10.20
CA PHE A 474 0.03 -4.01 -10.45
C PHE A 474 1.31 -3.55 -11.17
N ILE A 475 2.47 -4.08 -10.78
CA ILE A 475 3.76 -3.72 -11.38
C ILE A 475 4.07 -4.50 -12.67
N MET A 476 3.30 -5.54 -12.97
CA MET A 476 3.53 -6.41 -14.12
C MET A 476 3.47 -5.60 -15.43
N PRO A 477 4.44 -5.76 -16.36
CA PRO A 477 4.40 -5.10 -17.66
C PRO A 477 3.16 -5.49 -18.47
N GLN A 478 2.60 -4.53 -19.21
CA GLN A 478 1.42 -4.77 -20.04
C GLN A 478 1.61 -5.86 -21.11
N LYS A 479 2.85 -6.13 -21.54
CA LYS A 479 3.16 -7.20 -22.50
C LYS A 479 2.94 -8.60 -21.95
N ILE A 480 2.91 -8.79 -20.62
CA ILE A 480 2.70 -10.13 -20.03
C ILE A 480 1.22 -10.53 -20.12
N ALA A 481 0.30 -9.62 -19.82
CA ALA A 481 -1.13 -9.91 -19.81
C ALA A 481 -1.87 -9.39 -21.04
N GLY A 482 -1.31 -8.44 -21.78
CA GLY A 482 -1.79 -8.04 -23.10
C GLY A 482 -1.36 -9.01 -24.19
N GLN A 483 -2.05 -8.94 -25.33
CA GLN A 483 -1.82 -9.86 -26.44
C GLN A 483 -1.34 -9.11 -27.68
N TRP A 484 -0.24 -9.56 -28.28
CA TRP A 484 0.06 -9.21 -29.66
C TRP A 484 -0.95 -9.87 -30.61
N THR A 485 -1.31 -9.17 -31.68
CA THR A 485 -1.97 -9.81 -32.82
C THR A 485 -0.93 -10.52 -33.68
N THR A 486 -1.34 -11.40 -34.59
CA THR A 486 -0.39 -12.03 -35.53
C THR A 486 0.37 -10.98 -36.34
N TYR A 487 -0.31 -9.91 -36.76
CA TYR A 487 0.31 -8.78 -37.46
C TYR A 487 1.29 -8.03 -36.56
N GLY A 488 0.89 -7.68 -35.34
CA GLY A 488 1.73 -6.92 -34.42
C GLY A 488 2.96 -7.69 -33.96
N GLU A 489 2.83 -8.98 -33.70
CA GLU A 489 3.95 -9.86 -33.34
C GLU A 489 4.96 -9.98 -34.50
N GLU A 490 4.48 -10.16 -35.73
CA GLU A 490 5.35 -10.21 -36.91
C GLU A 490 6.01 -8.85 -37.19
N TYR A 491 5.25 -7.75 -37.04
CA TYR A 491 5.76 -6.40 -37.16
C TYR A 491 6.90 -6.15 -36.17
N ASP A 492 6.67 -6.50 -34.89
CA ASP A 492 7.67 -6.34 -33.84
C ASP A 492 8.91 -7.21 -34.10
N ALA A 493 8.72 -8.47 -34.47
CA ALA A 493 9.81 -9.38 -34.78
C ALA A 493 10.68 -8.88 -35.94
N ARG A 494 10.08 -8.38 -37.03
CA ARG A 494 10.80 -7.83 -38.19
C ARG A 494 11.64 -6.62 -37.80
N TRP A 495 11.09 -5.68 -37.05
CA TRP A 495 11.84 -4.50 -36.57
C TRP A 495 12.97 -4.86 -35.60
N HIS A 496 12.77 -5.86 -34.73
CA HIS A 496 13.83 -6.37 -33.86
C HIS A 496 14.95 -7.06 -34.65
N ASN A 497 14.61 -7.82 -35.68
CA ASN A 497 15.59 -8.46 -36.55
C ASN A 497 16.33 -7.46 -37.43
N PHE A 498 15.66 -6.39 -37.87
CA PHE A 498 16.29 -5.25 -38.52
C PHE A 498 17.27 -4.56 -37.57
N ALA A 499 16.85 -4.29 -36.33
CA ALA A 499 17.71 -3.74 -35.28
C ALA A 499 18.97 -4.59 -35.06
N LYS A 500 18.81 -5.92 -35.04
CA LYS A 500 19.92 -6.88 -34.90
C LYS A 500 20.88 -6.80 -36.09
N TYR A 501 20.37 -6.69 -37.32
CA TYR A 501 21.17 -6.56 -38.54
C TYR A 501 22.01 -5.27 -38.53
N ILE A 502 21.38 -4.11 -38.31
CA ILE A 502 22.08 -2.82 -38.36
C ILE A 502 23.00 -2.55 -37.15
N GLN A 503 22.93 -3.39 -36.12
CA GLN A 503 23.85 -3.34 -34.98
C GLN A 503 25.05 -4.29 -35.14
N ASP A 504 24.97 -5.30 -36.01
CA ASP A 504 26.02 -6.28 -36.22
C ASP A 504 26.98 -5.81 -37.33
N PHE A 505 28.15 -5.33 -36.91
CA PHE A 505 29.19 -4.84 -37.80
C PHE A 505 29.64 -5.87 -38.85
N SER A 506 29.68 -7.16 -38.49
CA SER A 506 30.18 -8.19 -39.42
C SER A 506 29.25 -8.31 -40.62
N LEU A 507 27.94 -8.32 -40.38
CA LEU A 507 26.91 -8.40 -41.41
C LEU A 507 26.89 -7.16 -42.30
N ILE A 508 27.01 -5.97 -41.68
CA ILE A 508 27.08 -4.69 -42.39
C ILE A 508 28.33 -4.61 -43.26
N LYS A 509 29.49 -5.07 -42.76
CA LYS A 509 30.74 -5.03 -43.51
C LYS A 509 30.68 -5.98 -44.71
N ASP A 510 30.14 -7.17 -44.51
CA ASP A 510 30.03 -8.18 -45.57
C ASP A 510 29.02 -7.77 -46.64
N GLN A 511 27.98 -7.03 -46.26
CA GLN A 511 26.95 -6.51 -47.18
C GLN A 511 26.53 -5.08 -46.80
N PRO A 512 27.32 -4.06 -47.19
CA PRO A 512 26.99 -2.69 -46.88
C PRO A 512 25.75 -2.23 -47.66
N PRO A 513 24.94 -1.32 -47.10
CA PRO A 513 23.85 -0.65 -47.80
C PRO A 513 24.31 -0.07 -49.14
N GLU A 514 23.43 -0.17 -50.14
CA GLU A 514 23.74 0.19 -51.53
C GLU A 514 24.03 1.68 -51.73
N SER A 515 23.57 2.54 -50.82
CA SER A 515 23.71 3.99 -50.92
C SER A 515 23.83 4.68 -49.56
N ILE A 516 24.43 5.88 -49.58
CA ILE A 516 24.49 6.78 -48.42
C ILE A 516 23.08 7.22 -47.99
N GLU A 517 22.13 7.31 -48.93
CA GLU A 517 20.73 7.61 -48.62
C GLU A 517 20.08 6.50 -47.77
N THR A 518 20.41 5.24 -48.07
CA THR A 518 19.94 4.08 -47.28
C THR A 518 20.53 4.10 -45.87
N TRP A 519 21.80 4.49 -45.76
CA TRP A 519 22.46 4.68 -44.47
C TRP A 519 21.81 5.76 -43.60
N ASP A 520 21.46 6.90 -44.20
CA ASP A 520 20.73 7.95 -43.51
C ASP A 520 19.38 7.42 -42.99
N LYS A 521 18.62 6.67 -43.79
CA LYS A 521 17.37 6.03 -43.33
C LYS A 521 17.61 5.05 -42.18
N TYR A 522 18.67 4.24 -42.24
CA TYR A 522 18.97 3.30 -41.15
C TYR A 522 19.27 4.02 -39.83
N LEU A 523 19.94 5.16 -39.87
CA LEU A 523 20.20 5.97 -38.67
C LEU A 523 18.93 6.60 -38.08
N VAL A 524 17.97 6.98 -38.93
CA VAL A 524 16.64 7.44 -38.51
C VAL A 524 15.93 6.34 -37.71
N TYR A 525 15.80 5.12 -38.27
CA TYR A 525 15.15 4.01 -37.56
C TYR A 525 15.98 3.47 -36.40
N ALA A 526 17.31 3.53 -36.47
CA ALA A 526 18.17 3.24 -35.33
C ALA A 526 17.90 4.19 -34.16
N SER A 527 17.54 5.45 -34.44
CA SER A 527 17.09 6.41 -33.42
C SER A 527 15.76 5.98 -32.83
N ALA A 528 14.78 5.58 -33.65
CA ALA A 528 13.48 5.09 -33.19
C ALA A 528 13.59 3.85 -32.28
N LEU A 529 14.48 2.92 -32.63
CA LEU A 529 14.75 1.69 -31.89
C LEU A 529 15.68 1.91 -30.68
N GLY A 530 16.20 3.13 -30.50
CA GLY A 530 17.07 3.49 -29.39
C GLY A 530 18.47 2.89 -29.45
N ILE A 531 18.94 2.53 -30.65
CA ILE A 531 20.25 1.92 -30.93
C ILE A 531 21.18 2.80 -31.80
N ALA A 532 20.78 4.04 -32.13
CA ALA A 532 21.52 4.96 -33.01
C ALA A 532 23.02 5.08 -32.70
N ASN A 533 23.40 5.18 -31.43
CA ASN A 533 24.80 5.30 -31.03
C ASN A 533 25.65 4.06 -31.38
N LYS A 534 25.06 2.85 -31.37
CA LYS A 534 25.74 1.61 -31.74
C LYS A 534 25.87 1.50 -33.26
N VAL A 535 24.81 1.86 -33.97
CA VAL A 535 24.76 1.85 -35.44
C VAL A 535 25.76 2.84 -36.02
N ARG A 536 25.78 4.09 -35.51
CA ARG A 536 26.78 5.12 -35.89
C ARG A 536 28.22 4.60 -35.78
N LYS A 537 28.59 4.00 -34.65
CA LYS A 537 29.95 3.47 -34.44
C LYS A 537 30.29 2.37 -35.44
N SER A 538 29.32 1.53 -35.78
CA SER A 538 29.50 0.46 -36.75
C SER A 538 29.66 1.03 -38.16
N MET A 539 28.92 2.09 -38.49
CA MET A 539 29.03 2.83 -39.75
C MET A 539 30.37 3.52 -39.94
N GLU A 540 30.87 4.22 -38.91
CA GLU A 540 32.16 4.93 -38.95
C GLU A 540 33.35 4.02 -39.27
N MET A 541 33.22 2.71 -39.00
CA MET A 541 34.22 1.71 -39.34
C MET A 541 34.16 1.26 -40.81
N VAL A 542 33.03 1.46 -41.50
CA VAL A 542 32.82 1.08 -42.91
C VAL A 542 32.95 2.28 -43.85
N LEU A 543 32.47 3.46 -43.44
CA LEU A 543 32.40 4.67 -44.26
C LEU A 543 33.10 5.84 -43.55
N PRO A 544 34.35 6.17 -43.94
CA PRO A 544 35.01 7.37 -43.44
C PRO A 544 34.19 8.64 -43.74
N PRO A 545 34.15 9.63 -42.83
CA PRO A 545 33.31 10.83 -42.95
C PRO A 545 33.62 11.69 -44.18
N GLU A 546 34.88 11.67 -44.61
CA GLU A 546 35.39 12.44 -45.76
C GLU A 546 34.80 11.97 -47.10
N GLU A 547 34.25 10.75 -47.14
CA GLU A 547 33.65 10.13 -48.33
C GLU A 547 32.11 10.14 -48.30
N ALA A 548 31.49 10.62 -47.20
CA ALA A 548 30.06 10.48 -46.96
C ALA A 548 29.27 11.80 -47.11
N GLY A 549 28.40 11.87 -48.13
CA GLY A 549 27.50 13.00 -48.39
C GLY A 549 26.13 12.96 -47.69
N GLY A 550 25.91 12.05 -46.74
CA GLY A 550 24.61 11.83 -46.09
C GLY A 550 24.31 12.88 -45.03
N LYS A 551 23.10 13.46 -45.05
CA LYS A 551 22.70 14.54 -44.13
C LYS A 551 22.60 14.05 -42.69
N VAL A 552 21.96 12.89 -42.50
CA VAL A 552 21.73 12.28 -41.19
C VAL A 552 23.04 11.75 -40.65
N TYR A 553 23.85 11.10 -41.50
CA TYR A 553 25.19 10.65 -41.12
C TYR A 553 26.10 11.80 -40.70
N GLN A 554 26.13 12.90 -41.46
CA GLN A 554 26.90 14.09 -41.09
C GLN A 554 26.45 14.67 -39.74
N PHE A 555 25.15 14.64 -39.43
CA PHE A 555 24.61 15.10 -38.15
C PHE A 555 25.04 14.22 -36.98
N HIS A 556 25.11 12.91 -37.19
CA HIS A 556 25.65 11.99 -36.21
C HIS A 556 27.17 12.17 -36.01
N TYR A 557 27.91 12.31 -37.10
CA TYR A 557 29.37 12.42 -37.09
C TYR A 557 29.85 13.73 -36.45
N SER A 558 29.17 14.86 -36.71
CA SER A 558 29.49 16.16 -36.10
C SER A 558 29.20 16.21 -34.59
N GLY A 559 28.65 15.14 -34.01
CA GLY A 559 28.23 15.07 -32.61
C GLY A 559 26.86 15.70 -32.35
N GLY A 560 26.20 16.24 -33.39
CA GLY A 560 24.90 16.92 -33.29
C GLY A 560 23.82 16.04 -32.65
N TYR A 561 23.70 14.78 -33.06
CA TYR A 561 22.73 13.85 -32.45
C TYR A 561 22.96 13.67 -30.95
N CYS A 562 24.21 13.52 -30.52
CA CYS A 562 24.53 13.30 -29.11
C CYS A 562 24.20 14.54 -28.27
N GLU A 563 24.45 15.73 -28.78
CA GLU A 563 24.20 16.97 -28.06
C GLU A 563 22.70 17.30 -28.01
N LEU A 564 22.00 17.12 -29.13
CA LEU A 564 20.54 17.23 -29.20
C LEU A 564 19.90 16.23 -28.22
N SER A 565 20.35 14.97 -28.21
CA SER A 565 19.84 13.95 -27.32
C SER A 565 19.95 14.37 -25.85
N LYS A 566 21.13 14.84 -25.42
CA LYS A 566 21.35 15.31 -24.03
C LYS A 566 20.45 16.49 -23.69
N SER A 567 20.35 17.47 -24.58
CA SER A 567 19.55 18.68 -24.36
C SER A 567 18.07 18.32 -24.17
N LEU A 568 17.54 17.46 -25.05
CA LEU A 568 16.15 16.98 -24.96
C LEU A 568 15.90 16.14 -23.69
N ASP A 569 16.84 15.31 -23.27
CA ASP A 569 16.74 14.54 -22.01
C ASP A 569 16.72 15.46 -20.78
N GLU A 570 17.60 16.47 -20.75
CA GLU A 570 17.65 17.50 -19.69
C GLU A 570 16.33 18.26 -19.60
N GLY A 571 15.76 18.68 -20.74
CA GLY A 571 14.48 19.41 -20.82
C GLY A 571 13.28 18.62 -20.29
N ILE A 572 13.24 17.29 -20.48
CA ILE A 572 12.21 16.43 -19.85
C ILE A 572 12.46 16.24 -18.35
N ALA A 573 13.73 16.05 -17.93
CA ALA A 573 14.07 15.66 -16.57
C ALA A 573 13.90 16.78 -15.53
N ASP A 574 14.33 18.01 -15.83
CA ASP A 574 14.33 19.10 -14.85
C ASP A 574 12.93 19.62 -14.48
N ASN A 575 11.96 19.48 -15.38
CA ASN A 575 10.56 19.83 -15.13
C ASN A 575 9.83 18.85 -14.17
N LYS A 576 10.38 17.66 -13.88
CA LYS A 576 9.88 16.79 -12.79
C LYS A 576 10.17 17.36 -11.40
N LYS A 577 11.27 18.08 -11.22
CA LYS A 577 11.63 18.69 -9.91
C LYS A 577 10.78 19.91 -9.57
N ARG A 578 10.48 20.79 -10.53
CA ARG A 578 9.66 22.01 -10.28
C ARG A 578 8.21 21.70 -9.87
N ASN A 579 7.58 20.68 -10.45
CA ASN A 579 6.22 20.28 -10.08
C ASN A 579 6.10 19.63 -8.69
N SER A 580 7.20 19.13 -8.12
CA SER A 580 7.23 18.64 -6.72
C SER A 580 7.37 19.77 -5.68
N LEU A 581 7.74 20.98 -6.13
CA LEU A 581 7.87 22.17 -5.28
C LEU A 581 6.65 23.10 -5.34
N LEU A 582 5.71 22.85 -6.27
CA LEU A 582 4.47 23.61 -6.47
C LEU A 582 3.20 22.81 -6.10
N ARG A 583 3.34 21.63 -5.49
CA ARG A 583 2.23 20.82 -4.96
C ARG A 583 2.32 20.65 -3.45
#